data_AF-A0A1G7FP90-F1
#
_entry.id   AF-A0A1G7FP90-F1
#
_cell.length_a   1.000
_cell.length_b   1.000
_cell.length_c   1.000
_cell.angle_alpha   90.00
_cell.angle_beta   90.00
_cell.angle_gamma   90.00
#
_symmetry.space_group_name_H-M   'P 1'
#
loop_
_entity.id
_entity.type
_entity.pdbx_description
1 polymer ?
#
loop_
_entity_poly.entity_id
_entity_poly.type
_entity_poly.pdbx_seq_one_letter_code
_entity_poly.pdbx_strand_id
1 'polypeptide(L)'
;MPSIARKTATFATAVLIACGVALPVLAQDAAPSLSAGTPIDPESNIGRPYTLETQGDWEIRCVKAPEGSIDPCSMYQLLKDDEGNEVAEVTMFHVGSDTVEAAATFTTPLETLLSAQLAFFVDGENGRRYPYSFCTKVGCFVRAGMSAAEIEQLKKGVEGLVGIVPVGRPDEPVKLKLSLKGFTAAYTKVTELNVAAKDGKGPEAPAE
;
A
#
# COMPACT_ATOMS: atom_id res chain seq x y z
N MET A 1 13.19 93.72 -30.37
CA MET A 1 13.52 94.18 -31.74
C MET A 1 13.45 92.97 -32.68
N PRO A 2 13.03 93.19 -33.94
CA PRO A 2 11.83 92.66 -34.62
C PRO A 2 12.13 91.31 -35.34
N SER A 3 11.31 90.59 -36.10
CA SER A 3 10.09 90.84 -36.89
C SER A 3 9.49 89.45 -37.21
N ILE A 4 8.24 89.12 -36.91
CA ILE A 4 7.05 89.20 -37.79
C ILE A 4 7.33 88.98 -39.29
N ALA A 5 6.82 87.87 -39.86
CA ALA A 5 5.90 87.82 -41.02
C ALA A 5 5.70 86.35 -41.47
N ARG A 6 4.56 85.69 -41.22
CA ARG A 6 3.30 85.66 -42.00
C ARG A 6 3.44 85.22 -43.47
N LYS A 7 2.89 84.04 -43.78
CA LYS A 7 1.76 83.75 -44.71
C LYS A 7 1.78 82.25 -45.05
N THR A 8 0.90 81.41 -44.50
CA THR A 8 -0.46 81.04 -44.97
C THR A 8 -0.54 80.44 -46.37
N ALA A 9 -1.36 79.40 -46.44
CA ALA A 9 -2.00 78.76 -47.60
C ALA A 9 -1.22 77.61 -48.26
N THR A 10 -1.80 76.49 -48.67
CA THR A 10 -3.08 75.79 -48.43
C THR A 10 -3.00 74.58 -49.37
N PHE A 11 -3.34 73.39 -48.86
CA PHE A 11 -3.93 72.23 -49.53
C PHE A 11 -3.15 71.53 -50.66
N ALA A 12 -2.75 70.28 -50.42
CA ALA A 12 -3.46 69.05 -50.84
C ALA A 12 -2.76 68.50 -52.11
N THR A 13 -2.54 67.21 -52.31
CA THR A 13 -3.36 66.04 -51.98
C THR A 13 -2.45 64.82 -51.89
N ALA A 14 -2.86 63.89 -51.04
CA ALA A 14 -2.32 62.56 -50.82
C ALA A 14 -2.08 61.73 -52.08
N VAL A 15 -1.09 60.82 -52.04
CA VAL A 15 -1.30 59.36 -52.10
C VAL A 15 -0.13 58.71 -51.35
N LEU A 16 -0.44 57.89 -50.35
CA LEU A 16 0.50 57.19 -49.46
C LEU A 16 0.35 55.69 -49.71
N ILE A 17 1.35 55.04 -50.31
CA ILE A 17 1.60 53.61 -50.14
C ILE A 17 3.12 53.46 -49.99
N ALA A 18 3.57 53.32 -48.74
CA ALA A 18 4.97 53.15 -48.37
C ALA A 18 5.34 51.66 -48.29
N CYS A 19 6.52 51.35 -48.83
CA CYS A 19 7.25 50.09 -48.76
C CYS A 19 7.72 49.75 -47.33
N GLY A 20 8.01 48.47 -47.05
CA GLY A 20 8.85 48.13 -45.90
C GLY A 20 9.10 46.65 -45.60
N VAL A 21 10.27 46.17 -46.04
CA VAL A 21 11.20 45.18 -45.43
C VAL A 21 10.72 43.78 -44.98
N ALA A 22 11.25 42.75 -45.65
CA ALA A 22 11.32 41.37 -45.15
C ALA A 22 12.77 41.02 -44.75
N LEU A 23 12.98 40.63 -43.48
CA LEU A 23 14.17 39.91 -43.01
C LEU A 23 13.69 38.55 -42.46
N PRO A 24 14.36 37.43 -42.77
CA PRO A 24 14.08 36.16 -42.11
C PRO A 24 14.80 36.15 -40.76
N VAL A 25 14.04 36.27 -39.67
CA VAL A 25 14.48 35.97 -38.32
C VAL A 25 14.54 34.45 -38.16
N LEU A 26 15.72 33.93 -37.79
CA LEU A 26 15.87 32.59 -37.25
C LEU A 26 15.19 32.56 -35.88
N ALA A 27 14.11 31.78 -35.72
CA ALA A 27 13.56 31.43 -34.42
C ALA A 27 13.63 29.91 -34.24
N GLN A 28 14.42 29.50 -33.26
CA GLN A 28 14.62 28.14 -32.80
C GLN A 28 13.33 27.67 -32.11
N ASP A 29 12.62 26.69 -32.67
CA ASP A 29 11.61 25.92 -31.91
C ASP A 29 11.89 24.44 -32.08
N ALA A 30 12.99 24.01 -31.48
CA ALA A 30 13.16 22.64 -31.02
C ALA A 30 13.40 22.71 -29.52
N ALA A 31 12.39 23.16 -28.76
CA ALA A 31 12.35 22.84 -27.35
C ALA A 31 12.34 21.30 -27.23
N PRO A 32 13.19 20.69 -26.37
CA PRO A 32 13.04 19.30 -26.00
C PRO A 32 11.58 19.07 -25.58
N SER A 33 11.01 17.89 -25.82
CA SER A 33 9.70 17.54 -25.29
C SER A 33 9.76 17.53 -23.76
N LEU A 34 9.59 18.70 -23.16
CA LEU A 34 9.58 18.87 -21.72
C LEU A 34 8.29 18.25 -21.21
N SER A 35 8.45 17.25 -20.33
CA SER A 35 7.29 16.68 -19.64
C SER A 35 6.67 17.74 -18.76
N ALA A 36 5.39 18.04 -18.98
CA ALA A 36 4.61 18.92 -18.11
C ALA A 36 4.26 18.26 -16.76
N GLY A 37 4.68 17.01 -16.55
CA GLY A 37 4.22 16.18 -15.44
C GLY A 37 2.74 15.82 -15.58
N THR A 38 2.24 15.05 -14.62
CA THR A 38 0.81 14.73 -14.48
C THR A 38 0.36 15.29 -13.14
N PRO A 39 -0.76 16.02 -13.07
CA PRO A 39 -1.32 16.44 -11.78
C PRO A 39 -1.53 15.22 -10.88
N ILE A 40 -0.96 15.27 -9.68
CA ILE A 40 -1.30 14.33 -8.62
C ILE A 40 -2.57 14.88 -7.98
N ASP A 41 -3.63 14.08 -7.96
CA ASP A 41 -4.82 14.40 -7.19
C ASP A 41 -4.48 14.24 -5.70
N PRO A 42 -4.46 15.34 -4.91
CA PRO A 42 -4.14 15.28 -3.49
C PRO A 42 -5.19 14.51 -2.67
N GLU A 43 -6.39 14.27 -3.23
CA GLU A 43 -7.46 13.48 -2.62
C GLU A 43 -7.44 12.00 -3.06
N SER A 44 -6.48 11.60 -3.91
CA SER A 44 -6.38 10.21 -4.34
C SER A 44 -5.99 9.28 -3.18
N ASN A 45 -6.92 8.42 -2.80
CA ASN A 45 -6.72 7.38 -1.79
C ASN A 45 -6.05 6.11 -2.37
N ILE A 46 -5.67 6.09 -3.66
CA ILE A 46 -5.03 4.94 -4.30
C ILE A 46 -3.75 4.55 -3.53
N GLY A 47 -3.61 3.25 -3.24
CA GLY A 47 -2.50 2.68 -2.48
C GLY A 47 -2.63 2.80 -0.97
N ARG A 48 -3.66 3.50 -0.45
CA ARG A 48 -3.90 3.59 1.00
C ARG A 48 -4.68 2.38 1.50
N PRO A 49 -4.27 1.81 2.66
CA PRO A 49 -5.06 0.76 3.30
C PRO A 49 -6.30 1.34 3.99
N TYR A 50 -7.38 0.58 4.04
CA TYR A 50 -8.58 0.86 4.82
C TYR A 50 -9.12 -0.44 5.44
N THR A 51 -9.79 -0.33 6.59
CA THR A 51 -10.49 -1.46 7.21
C THR A 51 -11.89 -1.55 6.62
N LEU A 52 -12.19 -2.65 5.93
CA LEU A 52 -13.49 -2.93 5.34
C LEU A 52 -14.52 -3.33 6.40
N GLU A 53 -14.15 -4.28 7.26
CA GLU A 53 -14.99 -4.77 8.36
C GLU A 53 -14.13 -5.53 9.38
N THR A 54 -14.72 -5.86 10.54
CA THR A 54 -14.07 -6.65 11.59
C THR A 54 -14.90 -7.91 11.89
N GLN A 55 -14.23 -9.04 11.98
CA GLN A 55 -14.81 -10.35 12.28
C GLN A 55 -14.14 -10.92 13.53
N GLY A 56 -14.83 -10.80 14.67
CA GLY A 56 -14.25 -11.14 15.97
C GLY A 56 -13.05 -10.25 16.28
N ASP A 57 -11.87 -10.84 16.42
CA ASP A 57 -10.63 -10.12 16.74
C ASP A 57 -9.76 -9.89 15.49
N TRP A 58 -10.31 -10.13 14.29
CA TRP A 58 -9.63 -9.97 13.00
C TRP A 58 -10.23 -8.81 12.21
N GLU A 59 -9.38 -7.90 11.76
CA GLU A 59 -9.76 -6.84 10.83
C GLU A 59 -9.57 -7.33 9.39
N ILE A 60 -10.53 -7.07 8.52
CA ILE A 60 -10.36 -7.24 7.07
C ILE A 60 -9.90 -5.89 6.51
N ARG A 61 -8.66 -5.82 6.06
CA ARG A 61 -8.02 -4.61 5.53
C ARG A 61 -7.78 -4.77 4.04
N CYS A 62 -8.17 -3.77 3.26
CA CYS A 62 -7.97 -3.72 1.82
C CYS A 62 -7.12 -2.51 1.44
N VAL A 63 -6.50 -2.54 0.26
CA VAL A 63 -5.75 -1.40 -0.28
C VAL A 63 -6.49 -0.84 -1.48
N LYS A 64 -6.75 0.47 -1.51
CA LYS A 64 -7.44 1.09 -2.63
C LYS A 64 -6.63 0.90 -3.92
N ALA A 65 -7.19 0.22 -4.91
CA ALA A 65 -6.61 0.08 -6.23
C ALA A 65 -7.08 1.21 -7.17
N PRO A 66 -6.36 1.48 -8.28
CA PRO A 66 -6.81 2.40 -9.31
C PRO A 66 -8.18 2.01 -9.88
N GLU A 67 -8.87 2.97 -10.50
CA GLU A 67 -10.16 2.72 -11.15
C GLU A 67 -10.08 1.56 -12.14
N GLY A 68 -11.10 0.70 -12.14
CA GLY A 68 -11.14 -0.52 -12.94
C GLY A 68 -10.31 -1.69 -12.40
N SER A 69 -9.61 -1.50 -11.27
CA SER A 69 -8.94 -2.57 -10.51
C SER A 69 -9.68 -2.89 -9.22
N ILE A 70 -9.53 -4.11 -8.74
CA ILE A 70 -10.13 -4.55 -7.48
C ILE A 70 -9.16 -4.34 -6.32
N ASP A 71 -9.67 -3.83 -5.21
CA ASP A 71 -8.93 -3.59 -3.98
C ASP A 71 -8.48 -4.95 -3.37
N PRO A 72 -7.17 -5.26 -3.31
CA PRO A 72 -6.71 -6.50 -2.68
C PRO A 72 -6.91 -6.44 -1.17
N CYS A 73 -7.43 -7.52 -0.59
CA CYS A 73 -7.75 -7.60 0.82
C CYS A 73 -6.93 -8.66 1.56
N SER A 74 -6.71 -8.42 2.84
CA SER A 74 -6.05 -9.32 3.79
C SER A 74 -6.75 -9.24 5.14
N MET A 75 -6.63 -10.27 5.95
CA MET A 75 -7.03 -10.21 7.36
C MET A 75 -5.82 -9.88 8.23
N TYR A 76 -6.04 -9.08 9.25
CA TYR A 76 -5.01 -8.48 10.09
C TYR A 76 -5.32 -8.70 11.56
N GLN A 77 -4.28 -8.92 12.35
CA GLN A 77 -4.33 -8.83 13.80
C GLN A 77 -3.04 -8.23 14.36
N LEU A 78 -3.18 -7.32 15.32
CA LEU A 78 -2.08 -6.78 16.11
C LEU A 78 -1.89 -7.65 17.36
N LEU A 79 -0.67 -8.11 17.58
CA LEU A 79 -0.30 -9.02 18.66
C LEU A 79 0.32 -8.22 19.79
N LYS A 80 -0.18 -8.49 21.00
CA LYS A 80 0.24 -7.82 22.22
C LYS A 80 0.91 -8.78 23.18
N ASP A 81 1.81 -8.26 24.01
CA ASP A 81 2.33 -8.99 25.15
C ASP A 81 1.36 -8.97 26.34
N ASP A 82 1.74 -9.62 27.44
CA ASP A 82 0.93 -9.72 28.65
C ASP A 82 0.72 -8.37 29.35
N GLU A 83 1.54 -7.36 29.03
CA GLU A 83 1.41 -5.99 29.54
C GLU A 83 0.52 -5.13 28.62
N GLY A 84 0.09 -5.65 27.47
CA GLY A 84 -0.76 -4.98 26.50
C GLY A 84 0.00 -4.11 25.50
N ASN A 85 1.33 -4.19 25.46
CA ASN A 85 2.16 -3.47 24.49
C ASN A 85 1.99 -4.08 23.10
N GLU A 86 2.03 -3.25 22.07
CA GLU A 86 1.96 -3.69 20.67
C GLU A 86 3.34 -4.18 20.23
N VAL A 87 3.48 -5.49 19.99
CA VAL A 87 4.80 -6.10 19.76
C VAL A 87 4.97 -6.56 18.32
N ALA A 88 3.99 -7.25 17.76
CA ALA A 88 4.08 -7.79 16.41
C ALA A 88 2.71 -7.73 15.73
N GLU A 89 2.68 -7.93 14.43
CA GLU A 89 1.43 -8.02 13.67
C GLU A 89 1.48 -9.21 12.73
N VAL A 90 0.30 -9.71 12.37
CA VAL A 90 0.14 -10.67 11.30
C VAL A 90 -0.87 -10.15 10.29
N THR A 91 -0.51 -10.25 9.02
CA THR A 91 -1.43 -10.13 7.88
C THR A 91 -1.51 -11.47 7.18
N MET A 92 -2.69 -11.86 6.71
CA MET A 92 -2.88 -13.12 6.01
C MET A 92 -3.87 -12.97 4.86
N PHE A 93 -3.60 -13.66 3.76
CA PHE A 93 -4.47 -13.67 2.58
C PHE A 93 -4.47 -15.06 1.92
N HIS A 94 -5.57 -15.38 1.26
CA HIS A 94 -5.72 -16.61 0.49
C HIS A 94 -4.89 -16.55 -0.80
N VAL A 95 -4.15 -17.62 -1.08
CA VAL A 95 -3.36 -17.80 -2.31
C VAL A 95 -4.12 -18.73 -3.28
N GLY A 96 -4.58 -19.88 -2.79
CA GLY A 96 -5.35 -20.87 -3.54
C GLY A 96 -4.52 -21.69 -4.53
N SER A 97 -3.31 -22.10 -4.13
CA SER A 97 -2.47 -23.03 -4.91
C SER A 97 -2.42 -24.40 -4.24
N ASP A 98 -2.16 -25.47 -5.00
CA ASP A 98 -2.15 -26.85 -4.48
C ASP A 98 -1.22 -27.08 -3.27
N THR A 99 -0.12 -26.32 -3.20
CA THR A 99 0.89 -26.47 -2.14
C THR A 99 0.80 -25.40 -1.04
N VAL A 100 0.15 -24.27 -1.33
CA VAL A 100 0.01 -23.13 -0.42
C VAL A 100 -1.41 -22.58 -0.53
N GLU A 101 -2.20 -22.88 0.49
CA GLU A 101 -3.59 -22.44 0.63
C GLU A 101 -3.63 -20.95 0.98
N ALA A 102 -2.83 -20.54 1.97
CA ALA A 102 -2.73 -19.16 2.42
C ALA A 102 -1.28 -18.71 2.62
N ALA A 103 -1.07 -17.40 2.52
CA ALA A 103 0.17 -16.76 2.90
C ALA A 103 -0.08 -15.83 4.10
N ALA A 104 0.78 -15.92 5.10
CA ALA A 104 0.81 -15.01 6.25
C ALA A 104 2.14 -14.26 6.29
N THR A 105 2.08 -12.95 6.54
CA THR A 105 3.24 -12.12 6.82
C THR A 105 3.21 -11.72 8.28
N PHE A 106 4.21 -12.14 9.04
CA PHE A 106 4.43 -11.64 10.39
C PHE A 106 5.48 -10.53 10.34
N THR A 107 5.18 -9.39 10.96
CA THR A 107 6.12 -8.30 11.18
C THR A 107 6.48 -8.28 12.66
N THR A 108 7.76 -8.49 12.98
CA THR A 108 8.27 -8.46 14.36
C THR A 108 9.19 -7.26 14.57
N PRO A 109 9.49 -6.87 15.82
CA PRO A 109 10.39 -5.77 16.10
C PRO A 109 11.80 -5.99 15.54
N LEU A 110 12.54 -4.89 15.45
CA LEU A 110 14.00 -4.93 15.34
C LEU A 110 14.61 -5.64 16.56
N GLU A 111 15.90 -5.97 16.49
CA GLU A 111 16.59 -6.73 17.54
C GLU A 111 16.02 -8.16 17.76
N THR A 112 15.37 -8.72 16.73
CA THR A 112 14.95 -10.12 16.69
C THR A 112 16.11 -11.03 16.23
N LEU A 113 16.34 -12.15 16.92
CA LEU A 113 17.34 -13.16 16.56
C LEU A 113 16.86 -14.01 15.37
N LEU A 114 17.30 -13.64 14.16
CA LEU A 114 16.80 -14.26 12.91
C LEU A 114 17.10 -15.76 12.80
N SER A 115 18.23 -16.23 13.32
CA SER A 115 18.64 -17.64 13.26
C SER A 115 17.74 -18.55 14.10
N ALA A 116 17.05 -18.00 15.11
CA ALA A 116 16.10 -18.76 15.93
C ALA A 116 14.78 -19.01 15.20
N GLN A 117 14.47 -18.25 14.14
CA GLN A 117 13.22 -18.30 13.38
C GLN A 117 11.99 -17.94 14.24
N LEU A 118 10.88 -17.58 13.59
CA LEU A 118 9.62 -17.37 14.30
C LEU A 118 8.97 -18.72 14.56
N ALA A 119 8.55 -18.96 15.81
CA ALA A 119 7.80 -20.17 16.16
C ALA A 119 6.30 -19.89 16.14
N PHE A 120 5.50 -20.81 15.61
CA PHE A 120 4.05 -20.70 15.57
C PHE A 120 3.38 -22.00 16.00
N PHE A 121 2.39 -21.91 16.88
CA PHE A 121 1.60 -23.04 17.40
C PHE A 121 0.12 -22.72 17.34
N VAL A 122 -0.72 -23.75 17.29
CA VAL A 122 -2.18 -23.64 17.44
C VAL A 122 -2.60 -24.52 18.60
N ASP A 123 -3.23 -23.93 19.62
CA ASP A 123 -3.66 -24.61 20.86
C ASP A 123 -2.54 -25.41 21.55
N GLY A 124 -1.29 -24.97 21.41
CA GLY A 124 -0.11 -25.65 21.94
C GLY A 124 0.37 -26.86 21.14
N GLU A 125 -0.28 -27.17 20.02
CA GLU A 125 0.06 -28.28 19.13
C GLU A 125 0.67 -27.79 17.79
N ASN A 126 1.14 -28.74 16.98
CA ASN A 126 1.59 -28.55 15.59
C ASN A 126 2.60 -27.41 15.39
N GLY A 127 3.54 -27.26 16.34
CA GLY A 127 4.55 -26.22 16.31
C GLY A 127 5.39 -26.21 15.04
N ARG A 128 5.47 -25.05 14.37
CA ARG A 128 6.32 -24.84 13.19
C ARG A 128 7.28 -23.69 13.40
N ARG A 129 8.38 -23.71 12.65
CA ARG A 129 9.32 -22.59 12.57
C ARG A 129 9.32 -22.03 11.16
N TYR A 130 9.30 -20.70 11.06
CA TYR A 130 9.34 -19.98 9.81
C TYR A 130 10.55 -19.03 9.79
N PRO A 131 11.43 -19.14 8.78
CA PRO A 131 12.60 -18.28 8.70
C PRO A 131 12.19 -16.83 8.39
N TYR A 132 12.93 -15.90 8.97
CA TYR A 132 12.86 -14.49 8.59
C TYR A 132 13.38 -14.31 7.17
N SER A 133 12.63 -13.61 6.34
CA SER A 133 12.97 -13.31 4.95
C SER A 133 13.92 -12.12 4.82
N PHE A 134 13.61 -11.03 5.52
CA PHE A 134 14.37 -9.77 5.50
C PHE A 134 13.94 -8.89 6.67
N CYS A 135 14.71 -7.82 6.92
CA CYS A 135 14.29 -6.75 7.82
C CYS A 135 14.36 -5.41 7.09
N THR A 136 13.52 -4.47 7.52
CA THR A 136 13.56 -3.05 7.15
C THR A 136 13.60 -2.21 8.43
N LYS A 137 13.56 -0.89 8.30
CA LYS A 137 13.45 0.00 9.47
C LYS A 137 12.16 -0.19 10.27
N VAL A 138 11.13 -0.80 9.67
CA VAL A 138 9.83 -1.03 10.30
C VAL A 138 9.83 -2.30 11.14
N GLY A 139 10.64 -3.29 10.78
CA GLY A 139 10.67 -4.57 11.49
C GLY A 139 11.31 -5.69 10.67
N CYS A 140 11.26 -6.90 11.21
CA CYS A 140 11.71 -8.13 10.57
C CYS A 140 10.52 -8.96 10.11
N PHE A 141 10.59 -9.45 8.88
CA PHE A 141 9.46 -10.04 8.18
C PHE A 141 9.63 -11.55 8.01
N VAL A 142 8.60 -12.29 8.37
CA VAL A 142 8.42 -13.71 8.03
C VAL A 142 7.34 -13.81 6.97
N ARG A 143 7.59 -14.59 5.92
CA ARG A 143 6.58 -14.93 4.89
C ARG A 143 6.28 -16.41 4.99
N ALA A 144 5.22 -16.74 5.71
CA ALA A 144 4.79 -18.10 5.98
C ALA A 144 3.78 -18.57 4.91
N GLY A 145 4.05 -19.70 4.28
CA GLY A 145 3.06 -20.43 3.49
C GLY A 145 2.37 -21.47 4.36
N MET A 146 1.03 -21.49 4.34
CA MET A 146 0.20 -22.42 5.10
C MET A 146 -0.51 -23.38 4.15
N SER A 147 -0.52 -24.66 4.50
CA SER A 147 -1.27 -25.70 3.82
C SER A 147 -2.76 -25.65 4.19
N ALA A 148 -3.59 -26.32 3.39
CA ALA A 148 -5.02 -26.46 3.69
C ALA A 148 -5.28 -27.10 5.05
N ALA A 149 -4.46 -28.10 5.45
CA ALA A 149 -4.59 -28.75 6.75
C ALA A 149 -4.30 -27.78 7.91
N GLU A 150 -3.33 -26.87 7.76
CA GLU A 150 -3.03 -25.85 8.77
C GLU A 150 -4.15 -24.81 8.86
N ILE A 151 -4.72 -24.39 7.72
CA ILE A 151 -5.88 -23.50 7.72
C ILE A 151 -7.08 -24.15 8.43
N GLU A 152 -7.32 -25.45 8.21
CA GLU A 152 -8.37 -26.18 8.92
C GLU A 152 -8.11 -26.29 10.43
N GLN A 153 -6.85 -26.36 10.87
CA GLN A 153 -6.51 -26.28 12.29
C GLN A 153 -6.82 -24.90 12.85
N LEU A 154 -6.45 -23.82 12.15
CA LEU A 154 -6.73 -22.45 12.59
C LEU A 154 -8.23 -22.16 12.67
N LYS A 155 -9.03 -22.70 11.74
CA LYS A 155 -10.50 -22.57 11.76
C LYS A 155 -11.15 -23.26 12.96
N LYS A 156 -10.55 -24.33 13.48
CA LYS A 156 -11.06 -25.14 14.61
C LYS A 156 -10.47 -24.72 15.94
N GLY A 157 -9.30 -24.08 15.92
CA GLY A 157 -8.55 -23.73 17.11
C GLY A 157 -9.12 -22.51 17.84
N VAL A 158 -8.61 -22.30 19.05
CA VAL A 158 -9.05 -21.20 19.93
C VAL A 158 -7.99 -20.12 20.01
N GLU A 159 -6.72 -20.50 20.14
CA GLU A 159 -5.60 -19.57 20.31
C GLU A 159 -4.38 -20.05 19.51
N GLY A 160 -3.76 -19.13 18.79
CA GLY A 160 -2.41 -19.30 18.24
C GLY A 160 -1.35 -18.72 19.18
N LEU A 161 -0.15 -19.29 19.16
CA LEU A 161 1.00 -18.77 19.91
C LEU A 161 2.12 -18.42 18.94
N VAL A 162 2.58 -17.17 18.97
CA VAL A 162 3.71 -16.67 18.19
C VAL A 162 4.91 -16.47 19.11
N GLY A 163 6.00 -17.18 18.86
CA GLY A 163 7.25 -17.10 19.61
C GLY A 163 8.31 -16.30 18.86
N ILE A 164 8.85 -15.26 19.51
CA ILE A 164 9.91 -14.39 18.99
C ILE A 164 11.08 -14.42 19.98
N VAL A 165 12.30 -14.59 19.46
CA VAL A 165 13.52 -14.61 20.29
C VAL A 165 14.26 -13.28 20.14
N PRO A 166 14.37 -12.46 21.19
CA PRO A 166 15.18 -11.24 21.15
C PRO A 166 16.68 -11.57 21.04
N VAL A 167 17.43 -10.80 20.26
CA VAL A 167 18.89 -10.98 20.11
C VAL A 167 19.64 -10.66 21.41
N GLY A 168 19.14 -9.70 22.19
CA GLY A 168 19.73 -9.30 23.47
C GLY A 168 19.44 -10.26 24.64
N ARG A 169 18.42 -11.11 24.50
CA ARG A 169 18.00 -12.10 25.52
C ARG A 169 17.54 -13.41 24.87
N PRO A 170 18.45 -14.21 24.27
CA PRO A 170 18.06 -15.41 23.50
C PRO A 170 17.42 -16.53 24.33
N ASP A 171 17.63 -16.51 25.64
CA ASP A 171 17.10 -17.44 26.64
C ASP A 171 15.71 -17.07 27.16
N GLU A 172 15.20 -15.89 26.80
CA GLU A 172 13.88 -15.37 27.22
C GLU A 172 12.98 -15.05 26.00
N PRO A 173 12.41 -16.07 25.32
CA PRO A 173 11.52 -15.85 24.19
C PRO A 173 10.23 -15.12 24.61
N VAL A 174 9.85 -14.12 23.81
CA VAL A 174 8.54 -13.47 23.92
C VAL A 174 7.50 -14.38 23.28
N LYS A 175 6.39 -14.60 23.98
CA LYS A 175 5.26 -15.40 23.51
C LYS A 175 4.06 -14.48 23.37
N LEU A 176 3.60 -14.30 22.14
CA LEU A 176 2.45 -13.45 21.83
C LEU A 176 1.27 -14.33 21.48
N LYS A 177 0.10 -13.97 21.99
CA LYS A 177 -1.15 -14.64 21.67
C LYS A 177 -1.70 -14.10 20.36
N LEU A 178 -2.13 -15.02 19.50
CA LEU A 178 -2.91 -14.76 18.30
C LEU A 178 -4.33 -15.27 18.55
N SER A 179 -5.31 -14.38 18.64
CA SER A 179 -6.70 -14.80 18.78
C SER A 179 -7.21 -15.47 17.50
N LEU A 180 -7.85 -16.63 17.63
CA LEU A 180 -8.54 -17.29 16.52
C LEU A 180 -10.05 -17.00 16.52
N LYS A 181 -10.53 -16.16 17.44
CA LYS A 181 -11.92 -15.71 17.48
C LYS A 181 -12.25 -14.89 16.23
N GLY A 182 -13.15 -15.43 15.41
CA GLY A 182 -13.54 -14.82 14.13
C GLY A 182 -12.65 -15.18 12.95
N PHE A 183 -11.61 -16.00 13.15
CA PHE A 183 -10.68 -16.41 12.10
C PHE A 183 -11.40 -17.02 10.88
N THR A 184 -12.30 -17.98 11.12
CA THR A 184 -13.03 -18.67 10.04
C THR A 184 -13.86 -17.70 9.20
N ALA A 185 -14.55 -16.75 9.83
CA ALA A 185 -15.35 -15.76 9.14
C ALA A 185 -14.47 -14.79 8.34
N ALA A 186 -13.40 -14.26 8.96
CA ALA A 186 -12.44 -13.38 8.31
C ALA A 186 -11.75 -14.04 7.11
N TYR A 187 -11.27 -15.27 7.27
CA TYR A 187 -10.57 -16.02 6.22
C TYR A 187 -11.49 -16.34 5.05
N THR A 188 -12.72 -16.79 5.33
CA THR A 188 -13.73 -17.04 4.30
C THR A 188 -14.00 -15.77 3.51
N LYS A 189 -14.22 -14.64 4.19
CA LYS A 189 -14.52 -13.37 3.54
C LYS A 189 -13.35 -12.88 2.69
N VAL A 190 -12.12 -12.88 3.20
CA VAL A 190 -10.92 -12.51 2.41
C VAL A 190 -10.73 -13.44 1.20
N THR A 191 -11.04 -14.73 1.34
CA THR A 191 -10.99 -15.68 0.23
C THR A 191 -12.00 -15.30 -0.84
N GLU A 192 -13.26 -15.06 -0.48
CA GLU A 192 -14.30 -14.63 -1.41
C GLU A 192 -13.94 -13.33 -2.14
N LEU A 193 -13.45 -12.32 -1.40
CA LEU A 193 -13.04 -11.03 -1.95
C LEU A 193 -11.89 -11.20 -2.96
N ASN A 194 -10.86 -11.98 -2.61
CA ASN A 194 -9.68 -12.15 -3.46
C ASN A 194 -9.91 -13.12 -4.63
N VAL A 195 -10.84 -14.08 -4.50
CA VAL A 195 -11.27 -14.93 -5.64
C VAL A 195 -12.11 -14.10 -6.60
N ALA A 196 -13.10 -13.34 -6.11
CA ALA A 196 -13.89 -12.45 -6.96
C ALA A 196 -13.02 -11.41 -7.68
N ALA A 197 -11.95 -10.93 -7.02
CA ALA A 197 -11.00 -10.00 -7.61
C ALA A 197 -10.30 -10.55 -8.86
N LYS A 198 -10.05 -11.87 -8.91
CA LYS A 198 -9.49 -12.54 -10.10
C LYS A 198 -10.46 -12.51 -11.28
N ASP A 199 -11.76 -12.39 -11.01
CA ASP A 199 -12.84 -12.33 -12.00
C ASP A 199 -13.33 -10.89 -12.28
N GLY A 200 -12.62 -9.86 -11.79
CA GLY A 200 -12.95 -8.45 -12.03
C GLY A 200 -14.13 -7.90 -11.21
N LYS A 201 -14.49 -8.57 -10.10
CA LYS A 201 -15.50 -8.09 -9.13
C LYS A 201 -14.83 -7.87 -7.78
N GLY A 202 -15.14 -6.79 -7.08
CA GLY A 202 -14.41 -6.46 -5.86
C GLY A 202 -15.18 -5.67 -4.83
N PRO A 203 -14.65 -5.56 -3.60
CA PRO A 203 -15.22 -4.70 -2.59
C PRO A 203 -15.07 -3.24 -3.01
N GLU A 204 -16.09 -2.45 -2.69
CA GLU A 204 -16.02 -1.00 -2.75
C GLU A 204 -15.53 -0.49 -1.40
N ALA A 205 -14.66 0.52 -1.40
CA ALA A 205 -14.24 1.16 -0.16
C ALA A 205 -15.47 1.79 0.54
N PRO A 206 -15.58 1.71 1.88
CA PRO A 206 -16.61 2.45 2.61
C PRO A 206 -16.54 3.94 2.25
N ALA A 207 -17.69 4.60 2.13
CA ALA A 207 -17.72 6.05 1.99
C ALA A 207 -17.11 6.69 3.25
N GLU A 208 -16.11 7.56 3.06
CA GLU A 208 -15.46 8.33 4.13
C GLU A 208 -16.43 9.29 4.82
#